data_AF-A0A7Y5LDM7-F1
#
_entry.id   AF-A0A7Y5LDM7-F1
#
_cell.length_a   1.000
_cell.length_b   1.000
_cell.length_c   1.000
_cell.angle_alpha   90.00
_cell.angle_beta   90.00
_cell.angle_gamma   90.00
#
_symmetry.space_group_name_H-M   'P 1'
#
loop_
_entity.id
_entity.type
_entity.pdbx_description
1 polymer ?
#
loop_
_entity_poly.entity_id
_entity_poly.type
_entity_poly.pdbx_seq_one_letter_code
_entity_poly.pdbx_strand_id
1 'polypeptide(L)'
;MEEVTTTRMNEMIDPSLHIWGWEIPVYLFLGGLVAGFMIISGYFTLKGHHKHSHFSSFYLPHVSLALLSLGMFSLFLDLEHKLYVWRLYTTFQITSPMSWGSWILLFVYPALLLNTLVSIPEKFSNRIHLFDRFSEKI
;
A
#
# COMPACT_ATOMS: atom_id res chain seq x y z
N MET A 1 18.25 31.07 29.52
CA MET A 1 17.19 30.42 30.32
C MET A 1 16.69 29.30 29.41
N GLU A 2 17.18 28.08 29.60
CA GLU A 2 16.75 26.94 28.78
C GLU A 2 15.46 26.37 29.36
N GLU A 3 14.39 26.42 28.58
CA GLU A 3 13.13 25.78 28.91
C GLU A 3 13.25 24.28 28.58
N VAL A 4 13.44 23.45 29.61
CA VAL A 4 13.43 22.00 29.45
C VAL A 4 11.97 21.55 29.49
N THR A 5 11.36 21.35 28.33
CA THR A 5 10.02 20.76 28.21
C THR A 5 10.12 19.24 28.30
N THR A 6 9.68 18.65 29.42
CA THR A 6 9.61 17.20 29.60
C THR A 6 8.24 16.67 29.18
N THR A 7 8.22 15.75 28.21
CA THR A 7 6.98 15.12 27.71
C THR A 7 6.62 13.86 28.48
N ARG A 8 7.43 13.42 29.46
CA ARG A 8 7.30 12.13 30.14
C ARG A 8 5.95 11.89 30.83
N MET A 9 5.29 12.94 31.29
CA MET A 9 3.99 12.85 31.98
C MET A 9 2.81 12.72 31.02
N ASN A 10 3.03 12.65 29.70
CA ASN A 10 1.95 12.45 28.74
C ASN A 10 1.38 11.02 28.86
N GLU A 11 0.09 10.90 28.60
CA GLU A 11 -0.61 9.61 28.57
C GLU A 11 0.09 8.66 27.57
N MET A 12 0.20 7.37 27.91
CA MET A 12 0.83 6.30 27.11
C MET A 12 2.37 6.26 27.06
N ILE A 13 3.09 6.99 27.94
CA ILE A 13 4.56 6.98 27.97
C ILE A 13 5.14 6.02 29.03
N ASP A 14 4.63 6.03 30.27
CA ASP A 14 5.09 5.18 31.38
C ASP A 14 4.01 4.12 31.72
N PRO A 15 4.33 2.82 31.93
CA PRO A 15 5.65 2.18 32.03
C PRO A 15 6.19 1.61 30.70
N SER A 16 5.38 1.54 29.65
CA SER A 16 5.82 1.19 28.30
C SER A 16 5.28 2.21 27.32
N LEU A 17 6.16 2.71 26.45
CA LEU A 17 5.86 3.69 25.42
C LEU A 17 4.90 3.10 24.37
N HIS A 18 3.60 3.18 24.64
CA HIS A 18 2.53 2.66 23.79
C HIS A 18 1.90 3.80 22.99
N ILE A 19 2.75 4.60 22.34
CA ILE A 19 2.32 5.72 21.49
C ILE A 19 1.73 5.23 20.18
N TRP A 20 2.14 4.04 19.73
CA TRP A 20 1.65 3.38 18.54
C TRP A 20 0.81 2.18 18.95
N GLY A 21 -0.46 2.18 18.56
CA GLY A 21 -1.32 1.01 18.69
C GLY A 21 -0.86 -0.13 17.77
N TRP A 22 -1.59 -1.24 17.80
CA TRP A 22 -1.31 -2.40 16.94
C TRP A 22 -1.52 -2.10 15.45
N GLU A 23 -2.25 -1.03 15.15
CA GLU A 23 -2.62 -0.56 13.83
C GLU A 23 -1.37 -0.18 13.00
N ILE A 24 -0.41 0.51 13.62
CA ILE A 24 0.81 0.99 12.96
C ILE A 24 1.74 -0.17 12.57
N PRO A 25 2.09 -1.12 13.46
CA PRO A 25 2.85 -2.31 13.10
C PRO A 25 2.20 -3.12 11.97
N VAL A 26 0.87 -3.31 12.01
CA VAL A 26 0.14 -4.02 10.95
C VAL A 26 0.25 -3.29 9.62
N TYR A 27 0.06 -1.96 9.62
CA TYR A 27 0.21 -1.14 8.42
C TYR A 27 1.63 -1.22 7.84
N LEU A 28 2.66 -1.07 8.67
CA LEU A 28 4.06 -1.10 8.22
C LEU A 28 4.45 -2.48 7.68
N PHE A 29 4.00 -3.55 8.35
CA PHE A 29 4.25 -4.92 7.90
C PHE A 29 3.58 -5.20 6.55
N LEU A 30 2.28 -4.88 6.43
CA LEU A 30 1.53 -5.07 5.19
C LEU A 30 2.09 -4.21 4.05
N GLY A 31 2.46 -2.96 4.33
CA GLY A 31 3.08 -2.06 3.36
C GLY A 31 4.41 -2.59 2.84
N GLY A 32 5.28 -3.08 3.73
CA GLY A 32 6.56 -3.69 3.35
C GLY A 32 6.37 -4.98 2.53
N LEU A 33 5.39 -5.80 2.89
CA LEU A 33 5.05 -7.02 2.17
C LEU A 33 4.56 -6.72 0.74
N VAL A 34 3.65 -5.74 0.60
CA VAL A 34 3.17 -5.26 -0.70
C VAL A 34 4.32 -4.74 -1.56
N ALA A 35 5.21 -3.93 -0.99
CA ALA A 35 6.39 -3.43 -1.71
C ALA A 35 7.29 -4.58 -2.21
N GLY A 36 7.51 -5.61 -1.37
CA GLY A 36 8.24 -6.81 -1.77
C GLY A 36 7.59 -7.55 -2.94
N PHE A 37 6.26 -7.73 -2.90
CA PHE A 37 5.52 -8.35 -4.00
C PHE A 37 5.59 -7.54 -5.29
N MET A 38 5.53 -6.21 -5.20
CA MET A 38 5.68 -5.32 -6.37
C MET A 38 7.07 -5.43 -6.99
N ILE A 39 8.13 -5.47 -6.20
CA ILE A 39 9.50 -5.63 -6.70
C ILE A 39 9.68 -6.99 -7.40
N ILE A 40 9.19 -8.06 -6.78
CA ILE A 40 9.26 -9.41 -7.36
C ILE A 40 8.47 -9.48 -8.67
N SER A 41 7.23 -8.98 -8.66
CA SER A 41 6.36 -8.94 -9.83
C SER A 41 7.00 -8.14 -10.96
N GLY A 42 7.45 -6.91 -10.68
CA GLY A 42 8.13 -6.06 -11.65
C GLY A 42 9.41 -6.68 -12.22
N TYR A 43 10.21 -7.36 -11.40
CA TYR A 43 11.41 -8.07 -11.87
C TYR A 43 11.06 -9.17 -12.88
N PHE A 44 10.02 -9.97 -12.62
CA PHE A 44 9.58 -11.01 -13.55
C PHE A 44 8.94 -10.44 -14.83
N THR A 45 8.19 -9.34 -14.73
CA THR A 45 7.62 -8.64 -15.89
C THR A 45 8.72 -8.08 -16.80
N LEU A 46 9.75 -7.42 -16.24
CA LEU A 46 10.85 -6.86 -17.02
C LEU A 46 11.73 -7.93 -17.69
N LYS A 47 11.84 -9.12 -17.10
CA LYS A 47 12.64 -10.22 -17.66
C LYS A 47 11.98 -10.91 -18.87
N GLY A 48 10.76 -10.53 -19.25
CA GLY A 48 10.06 -11.08 -20.43
C GLY A 48 9.69 -12.56 -20.31
N HIS A 49 9.75 -13.13 -19.10
CA HIS A 49 9.41 -14.54 -18.81
C HIS A 49 7.88 -14.76 -18.72
N HIS A 50 7.11 -14.19 -19.66
CA HIS A 50 5.65 -14.33 -19.71
C HIS A 50 5.18 -15.78 -19.88
N LYS A 51 6.03 -16.67 -20.40
CA LYS A 51 5.68 -18.07 -20.70
C LYS A 51 5.73 -19.05 -19.52
N HIS A 52 6.33 -18.70 -18.38
CA HIS A 52 6.52 -19.69 -17.30
C HIS A 52 6.06 -19.28 -15.90
N SER A 53 5.57 -18.05 -15.70
CA SER A 53 5.15 -17.61 -14.35
C SER A 53 3.83 -16.84 -14.36
N HIS A 54 2.76 -17.52 -14.77
CA HIS A 54 1.38 -17.04 -14.58
C HIS A 54 1.11 -16.69 -13.11
N PHE A 55 1.73 -17.39 -12.15
CA PHE A 55 1.54 -17.13 -10.74
C PHE A 55 2.18 -15.82 -10.27
N SER A 56 3.44 -15.55 -10.65
CA SER A 56 4.18 -14.38 -10.15
C SER A 56 3.74 -13.06 -10.77
N SER A 57 3.31 -13.05 -12.04
CA SER A 57 2.91 -11.81 -12.71
C SER A 57 1.43 -11.47 -12.50
N PHE A 58 0.55 -12.48 -12.35
CA PHE A 58 -0.90 -12.23 -12.29
C PHE A 58 -1.47 -12.28 -10.87
N TYR A 59 -1.04 -13.21 -10.00
CA TYR A 59 -1.63 -13.33 -8.66
C TYR A 59 -1.04 -12.32 -7.66
N LEU A 60 0.25 -12.01 -7.74
CA LEU A 60 0.92 -11.10 -6.80
C LEU A 60 0.31 -9.69 -6.78
N PRO A 61 -0.03 -9.04 -7.92
CA PRO A 61 -0.65 -7.72 -7.91
C PRO A 61 -2.04 -7.71 -7.25
N HIS A 62 -2.84 -8.77 -7.44
CA HIS A 62 -4.16 -8.90 -6.83
C HIS A 62 -4.07 -9.06 -5.30
N VAL A 63 -3.16 -9.92 -4.84
CA VAL A 63 -2.89 -10.10 -3.41
C VAL A 63 -2.34 -8.80 -2.81
N SER A 64 -1.46 -8.11 -3.52
CA SER A 64 -0.90 -6.82 -3.12
C SER A 64 -1.99 -5.76 -2.93
N LEU A 65 -2.94 -5.67 -3.85
CA LEU A 65 -4.06 -4.72 -3.74
C LEU A 65 -4.95 -5.00 -2.52
N ALA A 66 -5.23 -6.28 -2.23
CA ALA A 66 -5.99 -6.67 -1.05
C ALA A 66 -5.26 -6.35 0.26
N LEU A 67 -3.96 -6.68 0.34
CA LEU A 67 -3.13 -6.38 1.51
C LEU A 67 -2.92 -4.88 1.72
N LEU A 68 -2.74 -4.11 0.63
CA LEU A 68 -2.64 -2.66 0.70
C LEU A 68 -3.94 -2.03 1.21
N SER A 69 -5.08 -2.53 0.75
CA SER A 69 -6.40 -2.08 1.22
C SER A 69 -6.59 -2.35 2.71
N LEU A 70 -6.13 -3.51 3.21
CA LEU A 70 -6.10 -3.82 4.65
C LEU A 70 -5.16 -2.90 5.42
N GLY A 71 -3.97 -2.61 4.88
CA GLY A 71 -3.03 -1.67 5.48
C GLY A 71 -3.61 -0.26 5.59
N MET A 72 -4.24 0.24 4.52
CA MET A 72 -4.93 1.54 4.53
C MET A 72 -6.10 1.57 5.51
N PHE A 73 -6.82 0.45 5.67
CA PHE A 73 -7.88 0.34 6.67
C PHE A 73 -7.32 0.39 8.10
N SER A 74 -6.19 -0.27 8.36
CA SER A 74 -5.47 -0.18 9.64
C SER A 74 -5.06 1.27 9.94
N LEU A 75 -4.51 1.97 8.94
CA LEU A 75 -4.17 3.39 9.05
C LEU A 75 -5.42 4.23 9.36
N PHE A 76 -6.55 3.97 8.71
CA PHE A 76 -7.80 4.68 8.99
C PHE A 76 -8.34 4.44 10.43
N LEU A 77 -8.06 3.27 11.01
CA LEU A 77 -8.40 2.99 12.41
C LEU A 77 -7.54 3.79 13.38
N ASP A 78 -6.24 3.93 13.10
CA ASP A 78 -5.25 4.67 13.90
C ASP A 78 -5.55 6.18 13.99
N LEU A 79 -6.24 6.76 12.98
CA LEU A 79 -6.59 8.18 13.04
C LEU A 79 -7.63 8.49 14.14
N GLU A 80 -7.20 9.33 15.09
CA GLU A 80 -8.03 9.92 16.14
C GLU A 80 -9.20 10.76 15.57
N HIS A 81 -8.94 11.48 14.47
CA HIS A 81 -9.97 12.28 13.78
C HIS A 81 -10.25 11.77 12.36
N LYS A 82 -11.14 10.78 12.27
CA LYS A 82 -11.53 10.09 11.03
C LYS A 82 -12.09 10.99 9.94
N LEU A 83 -12.72 12.11 10.31
CA LEU A 83 -13.19 13.08 9.32
C LEU A 83 -12.00 13.72 8.60
N TYR A 84 -10.93 14.10 9.29
CA TYR A 84 -9.82 14.83 8.69
C TYR A 84 -8.81 13.99 7.89
N VAL A 85 -9.17 12.77 7.48
CA VAL A 85 -8.29 11.89 6.68
C VAL A 85 -7.79 12.57 5.40
N TRP A 86 -8.61 13.41 4.77
CA TRP A 86 -8.17 14.15 3.57
C TRP A 86 -6.93 15.01 3.85
N ARG A 87 -6.78 15.58 5.06
CA ARG A 87 -5.62 16.41 5.42
C ARG A 87 -4.33 15.60 5.38
N LEU A 88 -4.38 14.30 5.69
CA LEU A 88 -3.23 13.41 5.59
C LEU A 88 -2.70 13.37 4.16
N TYR A 89 -3.60 13.22 3.19
CA TYR A 89 -3.27 13.11 1.76
C TYR A 89 -2.98 14.46 1.09
N THR A 90 -3.56 15.57 1.57
CA THR A 90 -3.34 16.90 0.98
C THR A 90 -2.16 17.67 1.59
N THR A 91 -1.73 17.31 2.81
CA THR A 91 -0.64 18.02 3.49
C THR A 91 0.70 17.53 2.97
N PHE A 92 1.47 18.44 2.38
CA PHE A 92 2.82 18.18 1.91
C PHE A 92 3.84 18.75 2.89
N GLN A 93 4.46 17.88 3.70
CA GLN A 93 5.51 18.24 4.64
C GLN A 93 6.76 17.38 4.36
N ILE A 94 7.74 17.97 3.70
CA ILE A 94 8.95 17.26 3.22
C ILE A 94 9.77 16.66 4.37
N THR A 95 9.76 17.33 5.53
CA THR A 95 10.52 16.91 6.72
C THR A 95 9.85 15.77 7.48
N SER A 96 8.57 15.47 7.23
CA SER A 96 7.86 14.43 7.96
C SER A 96 7.79 13.12 7.14
N PRO A 97 8.27 11.99 7.70
CA PRO A 97 8.21 10.70 7.01
C PRO A 97 6.77 10.23 6.76
N MET A 98 5.82 10.68 7.58
CA MET A 98 4.39 10.35 7.43
C MET A 98 3.77 11.00 6.20
N SER A 99 4.18 12.23 5.83
CA SER A 99 3.72 12.86 4.59
C SER A 99 4.21 12.06 3.38
N TRP A 100 5.50 11.68 3.33
CA TRP A 100 6.02 10.81 2.28
C TRP A 100 5.24 9.51 2.13
N GLY A 101 4.93 8.83 3.23
CA GLY A 101 4.13 7.61 3.21
C GLY A 101 2.75 7.81 2.56
N SER A 102 2.04 8.88 2.92
CA SER A 102 0.73 9.20 2.36
C SER A 102 0.77 9.42 0.84
N TRP A 103 1.79 10.12 0.35
CA TRP A 103 1.97 10.35 -1.08
C TRP A 103 2.37 9.09 -1.84
N ILE A 104 3.24 8.24 -1.25
CA ILE A 104 3.58 6.93 -1.82
C ILE A 104 2.32 6.08 -1.97
N LEU A 105 1.44 6.02 -0.95
CA LEU A 105 0.17 5.30 -1.04
C LEU A 105 -0.71 5.82 -2.18
N LEU A 106 -0.78 7.14 -2.36
CA LEU A 106 -1.57 7.78 -3.41
C LEU A 106 -1.09 7.39 -4.82
N PHE A 107 0.20 7.12 -5.02
CA PHE A 107 0.73 6.62 -6.30
C PHE A 107 0.68 5.09 -6.43
N VAL A 108 1.01 4.37 -5.37
CA VAL A 108 1.10 2.90 -5.39
C VAL A 108 -0.27 2.25 -5.55
N TYR A 109 -1.30 2.78 -4.89
CA TYR A 109 -2.65 2.24 -4.98
C TYR A 109 -3.21 2.24 -6.42
N PRO A 110 -3.23 3.37 -7.16
CA PRO A 110 -3.68 3.37 -8.56
C PRO A 110 -2.72 2.59 -9.47
N ALA A 111 -1.41 2.57 -9.20
CA ALA A 111 -0.48 1.75 -9.98
C ALA A 111 -0.79 0.25 -9.86
N LEU A 112 -1.07 -0.24 -8.65
CA LEU A 112 -1.51 -1.62 -8.42
C LEU A 112 -2.87 -1.89 -9.06
N LEU A 113 -3.82 -0.95 -8.92
CA LEU A 113 -5.13 -1.08 -9.53
C LEU A 113 -5.03 -1.19 -11.06
N LEU A 114 -4.25 -0.34 -11.71
CA LEU A 114 -3.97 -0.43 -13.15
C LEU A 114 -3.29 -1.75 -13.52
N ASN A 115 -2.30 -2.19 -12.73
CA ASN A 115 -1.62 -3.45 -12.98
C ASN A 115 -2.58 -4.65 -12.88
N THR A 116 -3.50 -4.66 -11.92
CA THR A 116 -4.55 -5.68 -11.80
C THR A 116 -5.57 -5.63 -12.94
N LEU A 117 -5.92 -4.43 -13.43
CA LEU A 117 -6.82 -4.24 -14.57
C LEU A 117 -6.20 -4.69 -15.90
N VAL A 118 -4.88 -4.57 -16.06
CA VAL A 118 -4.17 -5.05 -17.26
C VAL A 118 -3.97 -6.57 -17.18
N SER A 119 -3.69 -7.09 -15.98
CA SER A 119 -3.35 -8.49 -15.75
C SER A 119 -4.56 -9.31 -15.30
N ILE A 120 -5.68 -9.23 -16.03
CA ILE A 120 -6.91 -9.95 -15.66
C ILE A 120 -6.65 -11.46 -15.74
N PRO A 121 -6.89 -12.24 -14.68
CA PRO A 121 -6.68 -13.68 -14.70
C PRO A 121 -7.56 -14.33 -15.78
N GLU A 122 -7.00 -15.25 -16.56
CA GLU A 122 -7.69 -15.97 -17.65
C GLU A 122 -9.01 -16.63 -17.20
N LYS A 123 -9.13 -17.00 -15.91
CA LYS A 123 -10.37 -17.50 -15.31
C LYS A 123 -11.54 -16.50 -15.34
N PHE A 124 -11.27 -15.20 -15.35
CA PHE A 124 -12.27 -14.14 -15.54
C PHE A 124 -12.40 -13.70 -17.01
N SER A 125 -11.33 -13.81 -17.80
CA SER A 125 -11.36 -13.52 -19.24
C SER A 125 -12.39 -14.39 -19.97
N ASN A 126 -12.51 -15.66 -19.59
CA ASN A 126 -13.47 -16.59 -20.20
C ASN A 126 -14.95 -16.25 -19.94
N ARG A 127 -15.24 -15.24 -19.10
CA ARG A 127 -16.60 -14.73 -18.83
C ARG A 127 -16.89 -13.39 -19.50
N ILE A 128 -15.87 -12.70 -20.04
CA ILE A 128 -16.02 -11.36 -20.59
C ILE A 128 -15.27 -11.29 -21.92
N HIS A 129 -15.95 -11.71 -23.00
CA HIS A 129 -15.51 -11.65 -24.41
C HIS A 129 -15.21 -10.22 -24.95
N LEU A 130 -15.11 -9.21 -24.08
CA LEU A 130 -14.96 -7.81 -24.49
C LEU A 130 -13.48 -7.38 -24.63
N PHE A 131 -12.54 -8.14 -24.06
CA PHE A 131 -11.13 -7.73 -23.94
C PHE A 131 -10.15 -8.44 -24.90
N ASP A 132 -10.57 -9.47 -25.64
CA ASP A 132 -9.72 -10.14 -26.64
C ASP A 132 -9.17 -9.17 -27.70
N ARG A 133 -9.87 -8.06 -27.94
CA ARG A 133 -9.47 -7.07 -28.95
C ARG A 133 -8.24 -6.23 -28.60
N PHE A 134 -7.85 -6.16 -27.32
CA PHE A 134 -6.68 -5.37 -26.89
C PHE A 134 -5.42 -6.21 -26.71
N SER A 135 -5.56 -7.53 -26.52
CA SER A 135 -4.44 -8.45 -26.30
C SER A 135 -3.66 -8.76 -27.60
N GLU A 136 -4.29 -8.68 -28.78
CA GLU A 136 -3.63 -8.98 -30.07
C GLU A 136 -2.75 -7.84 -30.62
N LYS A 137 -2.66 -6.69 -29.95
CA LYS A 137 -1.95 -5.51 -30.47
C LYS A 137 -0.72 -5.06 -29.66
N ILE A 138 -0.32 -5.82 -28.65
CA ILE A 138 0.92 -5.61 -27.87
C ILE A 138 1.78 -6.86 -28.03
#